data_AF-A0A2S7KR35-F1
#
_entry.id   AF-A0A2S7KR35-F1
#
_cell.length_a   1.000
_cell.length_b   1.000
_cell.length_c   1.000
_cell.angle_alpha   90.00
_cell.angle_beta   90.00
_cell.angle_gamma   90.00
#
_symmetry.space_group_name_H-M   'P 1'
#
loop_
_entity.id
_entity.type
_entity.pdbx_description
1 polymer ?
#
loop_
_entity_poly.entity_id
_entity_poly.type
_entity_poly.pdbx_seq_one_letter_code
_entity_poly.pdbx_strand_id
1 'polypeptide(L)'
;MKLGVLILCHNNEKEIQEQLIIKNFANLNNLEICLVNNHSSDSTYEKLSDIQEYCKNIYLININKHKSEQAALRAGSRYMFNQSEAVTLGYIPNMDKLSLYQLLKGLAQNMEDILAFLQQIERVSSTRVTKCQEIFEIPLELLDSRSNSQSV
;
A
#
# COMPACT_ATOMS: atom_id res chain seq x y z
N MET A 1 8.72 -4.08 -13.51
CA MET A 1 8.95 -3.85 -12.08
C MET A 1 7.64 -4.13 -11.37
N LYS A 2 7.66 -4.84 -10.24
CA LYS A 2 6.45 -5.01 -9.42
C LYS A 2 6.39 -3.86 -8.42
N LEU A 3 5.20 -3.27 -8.26
CA LEU A 3 4.95 -2.26 -7.25
C LEU A 3 4.42 -2.96 -6.00
N GLY A 4 5.08 -2.72 -4.86
CA GLY A 4 4.57 -3.09 -3.55
C GLY A 4 4.09 -1.85 -2.82
N VAL A 5 2.88 -1.87 -2.27
CA VAL A 5 2.33 -0.73 -1.53
C VAL A 5 2.04 -1.12 -0.10
N LEU A 6 2.57 -0.34 0.83
CA LEU A 6 2.34 -0.46 2.26
C LEU A 6 1.15 0.42 2.66
N ILE A 7 0.19 -0.17 3.34
CA ILE A 7 -0.98 0.52 3.88
C ILE A 7 -1.06 0.24 5.37
N LEU A 8 -0.96 1.29 6.18
CA LEU A 8 -1.05 1.19 7.64
C LEU A 8 -2.51 1.26 8.09
N CYS A 9 -2.95 0.28 8.87
CA CYS A 9 -4.30 0.22 9.42
C CYS A 9 -4.26 0.27 10.95
N HIS A 10 -5.11 1.09 11.55
CA HIS A 10 -5.35 1.17 12.99
C HIS A 10 -6.79 1.61 13.26
N ASN A 11 -7.62 0.71 13.78
CA ASN A 11 -9.03 0.97 14.08
C ASN A 11 -9.85 1.46 12.86
N ASN A 12 -9.70 0.79 11.72
CA ASN A 12 -10.34 1.11 10.44
C ASN A 12 -11.49 0.16 10.08
N GLU A 13 -12.15 -0.47 11.05
CA GLU A 13 -13.16 -1.49 10.79
C GLU A 13 -14.29 -1.00 9.86
N LYS A 14 -14.69 0.27 10.01
CA LYS A 14 -15.81 0.88 9.26
C LYS A 14 -15.42 1.26 7.84
N GLU A 15 -14.14 1.51 7.61
CA GLU A 15 -13.57 1.93 6.33
C GLU A 15 -13.17 0.74 5.45
N ILE A 16 -13.25 -0.47 6.00
CA ILE A 16 -12.96 -1.73 5.30
C ILE A 16 -14.26 -2.35 4.80
N GLN A 17 -14.30 -2.60 3.49
CA GLN A 17 -15.41 -3.25 2.77
C GLN A 17 -14.92 -4.56 2.15
N GLU A 18 -14.77 -5.60 2.97
CA GLU A 18 -14.08 -6.87 2.67
C GLU A 18 -14.57 -7.49 1.36
N GLN A 19 -15.88 -7.67 1.23
CA GLN A 19 -16.49 -8.31 0.05
C GLN A 19 -16.22 -7.54 -1.24
N LEU A 20 -16.25 -6.21 -1.16
CA LEU A 20 -16.01 -5.36 -2.33
C LEU A 20 -14.53 -5.40 -2.72
N ILE A 21 -13.62 -5.44 -1.75
CA ILE A 21 -12.18 -5.55 -1.98
C ILE A 21 -11.86 -6.91 -2.64
N ILE A 22 -12.31 -8.01 -2.03
CA ILE A 22 -12.06 -9.37 -2.53
C ILE A 22 -12.55 -9.52 -3.97
N LYS A 23 -13.78 -9.06 -4.25
CA LYS A 23 -14.37 -9.15 -5.59
C LYS A 23 -13.57 -8.43 -6.67
N ASN A 24 -12.97 -7.29 -6.36
CA ASN A 24 -12.32 -6.43 -7.36
C ASN A 24 -10.80 -6.61 -7.44
N PHE A 25 -10.14 -7.09 -6.38
CA PHE A 25 -8.68 -7.05 -6.28
C PHE A 25 -7.97 -8.40 -6.13
N ALA A 26 -8.70 -9.52 -5.99
CA ALA A 26 -8.10 -10.85 -5.75
C ALA A 26 -7.12 -11.34 -6.85
N ASN A 27 -7.19 -10.78 -8.06
CA ASN A 27 -6.44 -11.24 -9.23
C ASN A 27 -5.51 -10.18 -9.86
N LEU A 28 -5.12 -9.13 -9.12
CA LEU A 28 -4.18 -8.13 -9.63
C LEU A 28 -2.73 -8.62 -9.56
N ASN A 29 -2.16 -9.01 -10.70
CA ASN A 29 -0.84 -9.65 -10.77
C ASN A 29 0.36 -8.69 -10.69
N ASN A 30 0.15 -7.38 -10.92
CA ASN A 30 1.22 -6.38 -11.00
C ASN A 30 1.29 -5.46 -9.78
N LEU A 31 0.40 -5.65 -8.80
CA LEU A 31 0.29 -4.84 -7.60
C LEU A 31 0.28 -5.77 -6.38
N GLU A 32 1.34 -5.70 -5.59
CA GLU A 32 1.42 -6.37 -4.30
C GLU A 32 1.08 -5.36 -3.20
N ILE A 33 0.21 -5.73 -2.27
CA ILE A 33 -0.26 -4.85 -1.20
C ILE A 33 0.11 -5.46 0.14
N CYS A 34 0.72 -4.68 1.01
CA CYS A 34 1.03 -5.07 2.37
C CYS A 34 0.19 -4.23 3.33
N LEU A 35 -0.82 -4.86 3.90
CA LEU A 35 -1.69 -4.31 4.95
C LEU A 35 -0.97 -4.51 6.29
N VAL A 36 -0.69 -3.42 6.99
CA VAL A 36 0.02 -3.45 8.27
C VAL A 36 -0.96 -3.07 9.37
N ASN A 37 -1.45 -4.04 10.13
CA ASN A 37 -2.28 -3.78 11.31
C ASN A 37 -1.40 -3.32 12.48
N ASN A 38 -1.55 -2.08 12.90
CA ASN A 38 -0.77 -1.46 13.96
C ASN A 38 -1.50 -1.48 15.30
N HIS A 39 -1.80 -2.68 15.78
CA HIS A 39 -2.45 -2.91 17.07
C HIS A 39 -3.85 -2.29 17.19
N SER A 40 -4.74 -2.64 16.25
CA SER A 40 -6.16 -2.26 16.35
C SER A 40 -6.85 -2.98 17.51
N SER A 41 -7.82 -2.31 18.12
CA SER A 41 -8.67 -2.82 19.21
C SER A 41 -10.08 -3.20 18.78
N ASP A 42 -10.40 -2.99 17.50
CA ASP A 42 -11.67 -3.33 16.86
C ASP A 42 -11.50 -4.54 15.93
N SER A 43 -12.52 -4.86 15.10
CA SER A 43 -12.44 -5.99 14.16
C SER A 43 -11.59 -5.73 12.91
N THR A 44 -10.79 -4.65 12.87
CA THR A 44 -9.90 -4.34 11.72
C THR A 44 -9.04 -5.53 11.33
N TYR A 45 -8.38 -6.19 12.30
CA TYR A 45 -7.50 -7.32 11.98
C TYR A 45 -8.24 -8.50 11.35
N GLU A 46 -9.42 -8.84 11.87
CA GLU A 46 -10.25 -9.92 11.36
C GLU A 46 -10.63 -9.65 9.90
N LYS A 47 -11.11 -8.44 9.62
CA LYS A 47 -11.47 -8.01 8.26
C LYS A 47 -10.29 -8.04 7.27
N LEU A 48 -9.11 -7.60 7.71
CA LEU A 48 -7.90 -7.65 6.88
C LEU A 48 -7.45 -9.10 6.63
N SER A 49 -7.60 -9.98 7.63
CA SER A 49 -7.29 -11.40 7.53
C SER A 49 -8.18 -12.08 6.49
N ASP A 50 -9.49 -11.79 6.52
CA ASP A 50 -10.43 -12.30 5.52
C ASP A 50 -10.00 -11.86 4.11
N ILE A 51 -9.67 -10.59 3.91
CA ILE A 51 -9.21 -10.09 2.60
C ILE A 51 -7.96 -10.85 2.11
N GLN A 52 -6.98 -11.06 3.00
CA GLN A 52 -5.74 -11.78 2.66
C GLN A 52 -6.01 -13.24 2.25
N GLU A 53 -6.95 -13.92 2.91
CA GLU A 53 -7.28 -15.32 2.62
C GLU A 53 -7.72 -15.51 1.16
N TYR A 54 -8.45 -14.54 0.60
CA TYR A 54 -8.97 -14.61 -0.76
C TYR A 54 -8.11 -13.88 -1.82
N CYS A 55 -7.14 -13.05 -1.43
CA CYS A 55 -6.35 -12.23 -2.35
C CYS A 55 -4.86 -12.58 -2.28
N LYS A 56 -4.34 -13.29 -3.30
CA LYS A 56 -2.95 -13.78 -3.33
C LYS A 56 -1.88 -12.67 -3.39
N ASN A 57 -2.26 -11.50 -3.87
CA ASN A 57 -1.40 -10.33 -4.00
C ASN A 57 -1.46 -9.41 -2.76
N ILE A 58 -2.22 -9.79 -1.73
CA ILE A 58 -2.34 -9.05 -0.49
C ILE A 58 -1.62 -9.82 0.62
N TYR A 59 -0.81 -9.12 1.38
CA TYR A 59 -0.08 -9.59 2.54
C TYR A 59 -0.58 -8.85 3.78
N LEU A 60 -0.66 -9.53 4.92
CA LEU A 60 -1.03 -8.94 6.20
C LEU A 60 0.11 -9.10 7.21
N ILE A 61 0.37 -8.03 7.95
CA ILE A 61 1.28 -8.06 9.09
C ILE A 61 0.53 -7.55 10.30
N ASN A 62 0.57 -8.34 11.37
CA ASN A 62 0.02 -7.94 12.65
C ASN A 62 1.11 -7.47 13.60
N ILE A 63 0.99 -6.23 14.08
CA ILE A 63 1.88 -5.70 15.11
C ILE A 63 1.17 -5.79 16.46
N ASN A 64 1.66 -6.66 17.34
CA ASN A 64 1.04 -6.98 18.64
C ASN A 64 1.08 -5.84 19.68
N LYS A 65 1.77 -4.74 19.39
CA LYS A 65 1.87 -3.56 20.26
C LYS A 65 1.84 -2.32 19.39
N HIS A 66 1.12 -1.29 19.78
CA HIS A 66 1.08 -0.04 19.01
C HIS A 66 2.49 0.52 18.81
N LYS A 67 2.81 0.90 17.56
CA LYS A 67 4.09 1.48 17.15
C LYS A 67 3.87 2.81 16.45
N SER A 68 4.93 3.61 16.36
CA SER A 68 4.93 4.75 15.46
C SER A 68 4.74 4.29 14.01
N GLU A 69 4.15 5.15 13.19
CA GLU A 69 3.95 4.90 11.75
C GLU A 69 5.23 4.43 11.07
N GLN A 70 6.36 5.13 11.28
CA GLN A 70 7.65 4.74 10.72
C GLN A 70 8.10 3.33 11.15
N ALA A 71 7.87 2.94 12.41
CA ALA A 71 8.23 1.62 12.89
C ALA A 71 7.32 0.53 12.29
N ALA A 72 6.05 0.83 12.07
CA ALA A 72 5.12 -0.07 11.39
C ALA A 72 5.46 -0.20 9.89
N LEU A 73 5.75 0.90 9.20
CA LEU A 73 6.21 0.90 7.81
C LEU A 73 7.53 0.13 7.65
N ARG A 74 8.46 0.23 8.61
CA ARG A 74 9.69 -0.59 8.63
C ARG A 74 9.41 -2.08 8.79
N ALA A 75 8.43 -2.46 9.61
CA ALA A 75 8.04 -3.86 9.74
C ALA A 75 7.45 -4.40 8.42
N GLY A 76 6.58 -3.61 7.79
CA GLY A 76 5.97 -3.94 6.51
C GLY A 76 6.97 -4.06 5.36
N SER A 77 7.82 -3.04 5.21
CA SER A 77 8.86 -3.04 4.17
C SER A 77 9.82 -4.22 4.32
N ARG A 78 10.31 -4.49 5.53
CA ARG A 78 11.18 -5.65 5.80
C ARG A 78 10.52 -6.97 5.40
N TYR A 79 9.23 -7.14 5.69
CA TYR A 79 8.50 -8.33 5.29
C TYR A 79 8.41 -8.43 3.76
N MET A 80 8.01 -7.35 3.08
CA MET A 80 7.86 -7.31 1.63
C MET A 80 9.16 -7.59 0.88
N PHE A 81 10.28 -7.02 1.33
CA PHE A 81 11.59 -7.30 0.72
C PHE A 81 12.03 -8.75 0.87
N ASN A 82 11.50 -9.49 1.85
CA ASN A 82 11.74 -10.93 1.97
C ASN A 82 10.83 -11.76 1.04
N GLN A 83 9.71 -11.20 0.56
CA GLN A 83 8.79 -11.91 -0.34
C GLN A 83 9.23 -11.85 -1.80
N SER A 84 9.91 -10.77 -2.21
CA SER A 84 10.29 -10.57 -3.61
C SER A 84 11.52 -9.66 -3.74
N GLU A 85 12.50 -10.10 -4.54
CA GLU A 85 13.77 -9.40 -4.74
C GLU A 85 13.67 -8.16 -5.65
N ALA A 86 12.55 -7.97 -6.37
CA ALA A 86 12.39 -6.96 -7.42
C ALA A 86 11.13 -6.08 -7.23
N VAL A 87 10.90 -5.63 -6.01
CA VAL A 87 9.76 -4.77 -5.64
C VAL A 87 10.24 -3.37 -5.27
N THR A 88 9.74 -2.36 -6.00
CA THR A 88 9.79 -0.97 -5.54
C THR A 88 8.66 -0.79 -4.52
N LEU A 89 8.98 -0.28 -3.33
CA LEU A 89 8.00 -0.09 -2.27
C LEU A 89 7.56 1.37 -2.15
N GLY A 90 6.25 1.57 -2.18
CA GLY A 90 5.61 2.81 -1.77
C GLY A 90 4.80 2.61 -0.49
N TYR A 91 4.45 3.70 0.19
CA TYR A 91 3.43 3.70 1.24
C TYR A 91 2.43 4.83 1.02
N ILE A 92 1.20 4.61 1.48
CA ILE A 92 0.16 5.63 1.45
C ILE A 92 0.04 6.24 2.85
N PRO A 93 0.25 7.57 2.99
CA PRO A 93 0.07 8.24 4.28
C PRO A 93 -1.42 8.44 4.58
N ASN A 94 -1.78 8.42 5.87
CA ASN A 94 -3.06 8.88 6.40
C ASN A 94 -4.32 8.26 5.75
N MET A 95 -4.61 7.00 6.11
CA MET A 95 -5.85 6.30 5.74
C MET A 95 -7.14 7.04 6.08
N ASP A 96 -7.13 7.94 7.07
CA ASP A 96 -8.34 8.60 7.60
C ASP A 96 -9.13 9.40 6.55
N LYS A 97 -8.52 9.72 5.40
CA LYS A 97 -9.15 10.49 4.32
C LYS A 97 -9.92 9.63 3.31
N LEU A 98 -9.55 8.36 3.14
CA LEU A 98 -10.06 7.50 2.07
C LEU A 98 -10.28 6.08 2.58
N SER A 99 -11.35 5.42 2.14
CA SER A 99 -11.57 4.02 2.47
C SER A 99 -10.50 3.14 1.83
N LEU A 100 -10.23 1.97 2.43
CA LEU A 100 -9.28 1.01 1.87
C LEU A 100 -9.64 0.66 0.41
N TYR A 101 -10.93 0.48 0.13
CA TYR A 101 -11.40 0.23 -1.23
C TYR A 101 -11.05 1.36 -2.20
N GLN A 102 -11.23 2.63 -1.80
CA GLN A 102 -10.92 3.78 -2.65
C GLN A 102 -9.42 3.85 -2.98
N LEU A 103 -8.57 3.58 -2.00
CA LEU A 103 -7.12 3.57 -2.20
C LEU A 103 -6.68 2.46 -3.14
N LEU A 104 -7.16 1.23 -2.92
CA LEU A 104 -6.86 0.11 -3.79
C LEU A 104 -7.35 0.36 -5.22
N LYS A 105 -8.52 1.00 -5.36
CA LYS A 105 -9.06 1.40 -6.66
C LYS A 105 -8.16 2.43 -7.34
N GLY A 106 -7.75 3.49 -6.63
CA GLY A 106 -6.84 4.51 -7.16
C GLY A 106 -5.50 3.92 -7.59
N LEU A 107 -4.91 3.06 -6.76
CA LEU A 107 -3.67 2.33 -7.08
C LEU A 107 -3.80 1.50 -8.36
N ALA A 108 -4.90 0.75 -8.50
CA ALA A 108 -5.12 -0.09 -9.66
C ALA A 108 -5.36 0.72 -10.94
N GLN A 109 -6.03 1.88 -10.83
CA GLN A 109 -6.36 2.74 -11.97
C GLN A 109 -5.17 3.58 -12.45
N ASN A 110 -4.32 4.04 -11.53
CA ASN A 110 -3.23 4.99 -11.82
C ASN A 110 -1.85 4.34 -11.72
N MET A 111 -1.77 3.01 -11.88
CA MET A 111 -0.53 2.25 -11.68
C MET A 111 0.63 2.74 -12.55
N GLU A 112 0.36 3.12 -13.81
CA GLU A 112 1.39 3.62 -14.73
C GLU A 112 1.97 4.96 -14.26
N ASP A 113 1.12 5.90 -13.85
CA ASP A 113 1.54 7.21 -13.35
C ASP A 113 2.35 7.09 -12.05
N ILE A 114 1.93 6.20 -11.15
CA ILE A 114 2.65 5.92 -9.90
C ILE A 114 4.03 5.33 -10.20
N LEU A 115 4.12 4.36 -11.13
CA LEU A 115 5.40 3.78 -11.52
C LEU A 115 6.32 4.83 -12.16
N ALA A 116 5.79 5.72 -13.00
CA ALA A 116 6.56 6.81 -13.60
C ALA A 116 7.08 7.80 -12.54
N PHE A 117 6.24 8.16 -11.57
CA PHE A 117 6.62 9.01 -10.44
C PHE A 117 7.74 8.38 -9.60
N LEU A 118 7.61 7.10 -9.24
CA LEU A 118 8.63 6.39 -8.46
C LEU A 118 9.96 6.28 -9.22
N GLN A 119 9.92 5.98 -10.51
CA GLN A 119 11.12 5.97 -11.36
C GLN A 119 11.81 7.34 -11.43
N GLN A 120 11.03 8.43 -11.41
CA GLN A 120 11.59 9.78 -11.38
C GLN A 120 12.32 10.05 -10.06
N ILE A 121 11.74 9.63 -8.92
CA ILE A 121 12.39 9.78 -7.61
C ILE A 121 13.69 8.97 -7.54
N GLU A 122 13.66 7.70 -7.96
CA GLU A 122 14.84 6.82 -7.96
C GLU A 122 16.01 7.40 -8.78
N ARG A 123 15.74 8.11 -9.88
CA ARG A 123 16.78 8.78 -10.68
C ARG A 123 17.43 9.94 -9.93
N VAL A 124 16.66 10.69 -9.15
CA VAL A 124 17.13 11.86 -8.37
C VAL A 124 17.91 11.42 -7.12
N SER A 125 17.56 10.29 -6.51
CA SER A 125 18.23 9.78 -5.30
C SER A 125 19.59 9.10 -5.56
N SER A 126 20.04 9.00 -6.82
CA SER A 126 21.26 8.30 -7.26
C SER A 126 22.61 8.84 -6.69
N THR A 127 22.60 9.84 -5.81
CA THR A 127 23.75 10.24 -4.99
C THR A 127 23.56 9.86 -3.51
N ARG A 128 23.72 8.57 -3.15
CA ARG A 128 24.48 8.08 -1.97
C ARG A 128 24.34 6.57 -1.75
N VAL A 129 25.50 5.89 -1.87
CA VAL A 129 26.02 4.75 -1.10
C VAL A 129 25.04 3.98 -0.17
N THR A 130 25.02 2.65 -0.37
CA THR A 130 24.25 1.57 0.27
C THR A 130 22.79 1.44 -0.18
N LYS A 131 22.41 0.25 -0.68
CA LYS A 131 21.02 -0.21 -0.90
C LYS A 131 20.25 -0.24 0.43
N CYS A 132 20.09 0.89 1.11
CA CYS A 132 19.01 1.03 2.07
C CYS A 132 17.74 0.89 1.25
N GLN A 133 16.91 -0.05 1.66
CA GLN A 133 15.70 -0.40 0.94
C GLN A 133 14.70 0.74 1.16
N GLU A 134 14.81 1.80 0.35
CA GLU A 134 14.02 3.00 0.47
C GLU A 134 12.54 2.69 0.16
N ILE A 135 11.66 3.24 0.97
CA ILE A 135 10.22 3.26 0.71
C ILE A 135 9.82 4.70 0.40
N PHE A 136 8.96 4.86 -0.60
CA PHE A 136 8.55 6.18 -1.08
C PHE A 136 7.12 6.50 -0.66
N GLU A 137 6.86 7.75 -0.31
CA GLU A 137 5.48 8.19 -0.09
C GLU A 137 4.77 8.29 -1.44
N ILE A 138 3.58 7.69 -1.55
CA ILE A 138 2.69 7.85 -2.70
C ILE A 138 1.69 8.96 -2.34
N PRO A 139 1.76 10.13 -2.98
CA PRO A 139 0.83 11.22 -2.73
C PRO A 139 -0.62 10.78 -3.05
N LEU A 140 -1.58 11.20 -2.22
CA LEU A 140 -3.00 10.85 -2.43
C LEU A 140 -3.55 11.43 -3.74
N GLU A 141 -2.96 12.52 -4.23
CA GLU A 141 -3.31 13.16 -5.50
C GLU A 141 -3.07 12.23 -6.71
N LEU A 142 -2.13 11.28 -6.60
CA LEU A 142 -1.91 10.26 -7.63
C LEU A 142 -2.96 9.14 -7.58
N LEU A 143 -3.74 9.06 -6.50
CA LEU A 143 -4.82 8.08 -6.33
C LEU A 143 -6.18 8.67 -6.69
N ASP A 144 -6.30 9.99 -6.62
CA ASP A 144 -7.50 10.73 -6.98
C ASP A 144 -7.69 10.76 -8.50
N SER A 145 -8.71 10.06 -8.98
CA SER A 145 -9.21 10.20 -10.35
C SER A 145 -10.07 11.47 -10.52
N ARG A 146 -9.62 12.61 -9.99
CA ARG A 146 -10.08 13.91 -10.51
C ARG A 146 -9.33 14.12 -11.81
N SER A 147 -9.89 13.55 -12.87
CA SER A 147 -9.80 14.03 -14.25
C SER A 147 -8.52 14.82 -14.54
N ASN A 148 -7.52 14.16 -15.13
CA ASN A 148 -6.67 14.84 -16.11
C ASN A 148 -7.56 15.28 -17.28
N SER A 149 -8.42 16.27 -17.04
CA SER A 149 -8.98 17.17 -18.03
C SER A 149 -7.99 18.32 -18.14
N GLN A 150 -6.78 18.03 -18.60
CA GLN A 150 -5.96 19.04 -19.23
C GLN A 150 -6.16 18.94 -20.75
N SER A 151 -6.74 20.02 -21.28
CA SER A 151 -6.47 20.59 -22.61
C SER A 151 -7.16 19.95 -23.81
N VAL A 152 -8.23 20.59 -24.29
CA VAL A 152 -8.23 21.41 -25.53
C VAL A 152 -9.09 22.65 -25.30
#